data_AF-A0AAV6I044-F1
#
_entry.id   AF-A0AAV6I044-F1
#
_cell.length_a   1.000
_cell.length_b   1.000
_cell.length_c   1.000
_cell.angle_alpha   90.00
_cell.angle_beta   90.00
_cell.angle_gamma   90.00
#
_symmetry.space_group_name_H-M   'P 1'
#
loop_
_entity.id
_entity.type
_entity.pdbx_description
1 polymer ?
#
loop_
_entity_poly.entity_id
_entity_poly.type
_entity_poly.pdbx_seq_one_letter_code
_entity_poly.pdbx_strand_id
1 'polypeptide(L)' 'MGTSKMQRIRRRKVARKSSVRRKVKKLQKLIPGGRRLSPDRLFLRTADYILHLRFQVHMLQAVSQI' A
#
# COMPACT_ATOMS: atom_id res chain seq x y z
N MET A 1 39.98 4.61 -3.36
CA MET A 1 39.10 4.12 -2.27
C MET A 1 37.75 4.89 -2.19
N GLY A 2 37.06 5.22 -3.30
CA GLY A 2 35.85 6.09 -3.27
C GLY A 2 34.59 5.55 -3.99
N THR A 3 34.71 4.51 -4.80
CA THR A 3 33.64 4.06 -5.72
C THR A 3 32.70 3.03 -5.09
N SER A 4 33.19 2.13 -4.23
CA SER A 4 32.41 1.03 -3.65
C SER A 4 31.30 1.49 -2.70
N LYS A 5 31.51 2.54 -1.91
CA LYS A 5 30.49 3.09 -0.99
C LYS A 5 29.32 3.71 -1.76
N MET A 6 29.64 4.49 -2.80
CA MET A 6 28.64 5.12 -3.68
C MET A 6 27.82 4.07 -4.45
N GLN A 7 28.48 3.01 -4.94
CA GLN A 7 27.82 1.90 -5.64
C GLN A 7 26.85 1.15 -4.72
N ARG A 8 27.23 0.92 -3.45
CA ARG A 8 26.37 0.28 -2.44
C ARG A 8 25.12 1.10 -2.12
N ILE A 9 25.26 2.43 -2.02
CA ILE A 9 24.12 3.34 -1.79
C ILE A 9 23.15 3.31 -2.98
N ARG A 10 23.66 3.36 -4.22
CA ARG A 10 22.82 3.27 -5.42
C ARG A 10 22.06 1.94 -5.49
N ARG A 11 22.72 0.80 -5.26
CA ARG A 11 22.08 -0.52 -5.21
C ARG A 11 20.96 -0.59 -4.17
N ARG A 12 21.19 -0.06 -2.97
CA ARG A 12 20.16 0.02 -1.92
C ARG A 12 18.96 0.88 -2.32
N LYS A 13 19.17 2.03 -2.96
CA LYS A 13 18.07 2.89 -3.46
C LYS A 13 17.23 2.16 -4.51
N VAL A 14 17.86 1.44 -5.44
CA VAL A 14 17.16 0.65 -6.47
C VAL A 14 16.34 -0.48 -5.84
N ALA A 15 16.93 -1.22 -4.90
CA ALA A 15 16.24 -2.28 -4.16
C ALA A 15 15.03 -1.74 -3.36
N ARG A 16 15.17 -0.56 -2.73
CA ARG A 16 14.05 0.08 -2.02
C ARG A 16 12.94 0.49 -2.98
N LYS A 17 13.28 1.08 -4.14
CA LYS A 17 12.30 1.49 -5.16
C LYS A 17 11.55 0.28 -5.73
N SER A 18 12.23 -0.85 -5.98
CA SER A 18 11.59 -2.07 -6.46
C SER A 18 10.65 -2.69 -5.41
N SER A 19 11.05 -2.67 -4.14
CA SER A 19 10.21 -3.12 -3.02
C SER A 19 8.93 -2.28 -2.89
N VAL A 20 9.05 -0.95 -2.91
CA VAL A 20 7.88 -0.04 -2.87
C VAL A 20 6.94 -0.31 -4.05
N ARG A 21 7.48 -0.46 -5.27
CA ARG A 21 6.66 -0.75 -6.46
C ARG A 21 5.91 -2.08 -6.33
N ARG A 22 6.51 -3.11 -5.72
CA ARG A 22 5.82 -4.39 -5.43
C ARG A 22 4.68 -4.20 -4.43
N LYS A 23 4.90 -3.42 -3.36
CA LYS A 23 3.86 -3.13 -2.36
C LYS A 23 2.69 -2.35 -2.97
N VAL A 24 2.96 -1.32 -3.77
CA VAL A 24 1.92 -0.56 -4.48
C VAL A 24 1.13 -1.47 -5.42
N LYS A 25 1.80 -2.33 -6.21
CA LYS A 25 1.11 -3.31 -7.06
C LYS A 25 0.22 -4.27 -6.26
N LYS A 26 0.66 -4.69 -5.07
CA LYS A 26 -0.16 -5.55 -4.20
C LYS A 26 -1.39 -4.78 -3.70
N LEU A 27 -1.21 -3.53 -3.26
CA LEU A 27 -2.30 -2.68 -2.82
C LEU A 27 -3.34 -2.45 -3.94
N GLN A 28 -2.89 -2.15 -5.17
CA GLN A 28 -3.75 -2.00 -6.34
C GLN A 28 -4.63 -3.23 -6.63
N LYS A 29 -4.19 -4.44 -6.25
CA LYS A 29 -4.97 -5.67 -6.40
C LYS A 29 -5.99 -5.87 -5.27
N LEU A 30 -5.68 -5.39 -4.07
CA LEU A 30 -6.53 -5.55 -2.88
C LEU A 30 -7.68 -4.53 -2.84
N ILE A 31 -7.43 -3.32 -3.32
CA ILE A 31 -8.40 -2.22 -3.24
C ILE A 31 -9.40 -2.30 -4.41
N PRO A 32 -10.71 -2.30 -4.15
CA PRO A 32 -11.73 -2.26 -5.20
C PRO A 32 -11.54 -1.03 -6.11
N GLY A 33 -11.43 -1.27 -7.41
CA GLY A 33 -11.13 -0.23 -8.41
C GLY A 33 -9.67 0.23 -8.44
N GLY A 34 -8.77 -0.36 -7.64
CA GLY A 34 -7.40 0.10 -7.44
C GLY A 34 -6.41 -0.19 -8.58
N ARG A 35 -6.70 -1.15 -9.48
CA ARG A 35 -5.73 -1.68 -10.47
C ARG A 35 -5.13 -0.63 -11.42
N ARG A 36 -5.85 0.47 -11.67
CA ARG A 36 -5.44 1.53 -12.62
C ARG A 36 -5.17 2.88 -11.93
N LEU A 37 -5.22 2.94 -10.59
CA LEU A 37 -5.03 4.19 -9.87
C LEU A 37 -3.55 4.55 -9.75
N SER A 38 -3.26 5.85 -9.91
CA SER A 38 -1.99 6.43 -9.50
C SER A 38 -1.78 6.26 -7.99
N PRO A 39 -0.54 6.24 -7.48
CA PRO A 39 -0.28 6.06 -6.06
C PRO A 39 -1.07 7.02 -5.16
N ASP A 40 -1.14 8.31 -5.51
CA ASP A 40 -1.82 9.32 -4.67
C ASP A 40 -3.31 9.02 -4.53
N ARG A 41 -3.99 8.71 -5.65
CA ARG A 41 -5.41 8.31 -5.63
C ARG A 41 -5.62 6.94 -5.00
N LEU A 42 -4.68 6.03 -5.17
CA LEU A 42 -4.73 4.70 -4.56
C LEU A 42 -4.71 4.80 -3.04
N PHE A 43 -3.86 5.65 -2.47
CA PHE A 43 -3.80 5.83 -1.01
C PHE A 43 -5.08 6.47 -0.46
N LEU A 44 -5.64 7.47 -1.14
CA LEU A 44 -6.92 8.05 -0.75
C LEU A 44 -8.04 7.00 -0.77
N ARG A 45 -8.18 6.26 -1.88
CA ARG A 45 -9.16 5.18 -2.02
C ARG A 45 -8.94 4.07 -0.99
N THR A 46 -7.69 3.81 -0.60
CA THR A 46 -7.35 2.86 0.46
C THR A 46 -7.89 3.34 1.80
N ALA A 47 -7.74 4.62 2.14
CA ALA A 47 -8.25 5.18 3.39
C ALA A 47 -9.78 5.05 3.47
N ASP A 48 -10.48 5.42 2.39
CA ASP A 48 -11.94 5.27 2.28
C ASP A 48 -12.37 3.80 2.47
N TYR A 49 -11.65 2.88 1.82
CA TYR A 49 -11.99 1.47 1.90
C TYR A 49 -11.73 0.86 3.29
N ILE A 50 -10.66 1.28 3.96
CA ILE A 50 -10.41 0.88 5.35
C ILE A 50 -11.54 1.39 6.26
N LEU A 51 -11.96 2.64 6.10
CA LEU A 51 -13.05 3.21 6.88
C LEU A 51 -14.36 2.43 6.64
N HIS A 52 -14.68 2.15 5.38
CA HIS A 52 -15.85 1.34 5.00
C HIS A 52 -15.83 -0.03 5.68
N LEU A 53 -14.71 -0.75 5.58
CA LEU A 53 -14.59 -2.09 6.18
C LEU A 53 -14.71 -2.05 7.70
N ARG A 54 -14.10 -1.06 8.36
CA ARG A 54 -14.23 -0.89 9.82
C ARG A 54 -15.67 -0.64 10.22
N PHE A 55 -16.38 0.20 9.48
CA PHE A 55 -17.80 0.45 9.72
C PHE A 55 -18.64 -0.83 9.55
N GLN A 56 -18.42 -1.60 8.48
CA GLN A 56 -19.11 -2.89 8.30
C GLN A 56 -18.86 -3.85 9.46
N VAL A 57 -17.60 -3.98 9.91
CA VAL A 57 -17.26 -4.83 11.06
C VAL A 57 -17.94 -4.33 12.33
N HIS A 58 -17.89 -3.02 12.62
CA HIS A 58 -18.54 -2.47 13.81
C HIS A 58 -20.06 -2.66 13.78
N MET A 59 -20.72 -2.49 12.62
CA MET A 59 -22.15 -2.75 12.49
C MET A 59 -22.46 -4.22 12.75
N LEU A 60 -21.70 -5.14 12.16
CA LEU A 60 -21.88 -6.57 12.36
C LEU A 60 -21.68 -6.96 13.83
N GLN A 61 -20.68 -6.39 14.51
CA GLN A 61 -20.48 -6.59 15.95
C GLN A 61 -21.66 -6.07 16.77
N ALA A 62 -22.15 -4.86 16.46
CA ALA A 62 -23.26 -4.26 17.18
C ALA A 62 -24.56 -5.09 17.08
N VAL A 63 -24.86 -5.65 15.90
CA VAL A 63 -26.06 -6.49 15.69
C VAL A 63 -25.87 -7.93 16.13
N SER A 64 -24.64 -8.44 16.13
CA SER A 64 -24.36 -9.82 16.51
C SER A 64 -24.37 -10.05 18.02
N GLN A 65 -24.27 -8.98 18.84
CA GLN A 65 -24.16 -9.06 20.31
C GLN A 65 -23.33 -10.29 20.78
N ILE A 66 -22.15 -10.45 20.17
CA ILE A 66 -20.99 -11.06 20.83
C ILE A 66 -20.23 -9.90 21.46
#